data_AF-A0A8B4RAE1-F1
#
_entry.id   AF-A0A8B4RAE1-F1
#
_cell.length_a   1.000
_cell.length_b   1.000
_cell.length_c   1.000
_cell.angle_alpha   90.00
_cell.angle_beta   90.00
_cell.angle_gamma   90.00
#
_symmetry.space_group_name_H-M   'P 1'
#
loop_
_entity.id
_entity.type
_entity.pdbx_description
1 polymer ?
#
loop_
_entity_poly.entity_id
_entity_poly.type
_entity_poly.pdbx_seq_one_letter_code
_entity_poly.pdbx_strand_id
1 'polypeptide(L)'
;MAGWSVNSKGTALAHVLGSPKISMANVLAKPKIMLPMISSAAILGILGALFNIQGTPASAGFGISGLIGPINALNLAKGGWSVMNMLLIVIIFVAAPIILNFIFNYLFIKVLKIIDPMDYKLDI
;
A
#
# COMPACT_ATOMS: atom_id res chain seq x y z
N MET A 1 -5.30 -1.71 8.11
CA MET A 1 -4.87 -1.35 9.47
C MET A 1 -5.94 -0.56 10.22
N ALA A 2 -6.27 0.67 9.83
CA ALA A 2 -7.32 1.45 10.50
C ALA A 2 -8.70 0.74 10.50
N GLY A 3 -9.10 0.17 9.35
CA GLY A 3 -10.34 -0.63 9.26
C GLY A 3 -10.37 -1.86 10.16
N TRP A 4 -9.24 -2.42 10.59
CA TRP A 4 -9.23 -3.59 11.49
C TRP A 4 -9.63 -3.22 12.93
N SER A 5 -9.54 -1.95 13.30
CA SER A 5 -9.92 -1.48 14.63
C SER A 5 -11.44 -1.27 14.80
N VAL A 6 -12.17 -1.12 13.69
CA VAL A 6 -13.60 -0.77 13.69
C VAL A 6 -14.50 -1.81 13.02
N ASN A 7 -13.92 -2.81 12.37
CA ASN A 7 -14.65 -3.91 11.74
C ASN A 7 -14.41 -5.23 12.47
N SER A 8 -15.36 -6.15 12.36
CA SER A 8 -15.17 -7.50 12.89
C SER A 8 -13.95 -8.17 12.24
N LYS A 9 -13.31 -9.11 12.96
CA LYS A 9 -12.18 -9.88 12.41
C LYS A 9 -12.58 -10.63 11.12
N GLY A 10 -13.82 -11.08 11.02
CA GLY A 10 -14.36 -11.72 9.81
C GLY A 10 -14.47 -10.76 8.63
N THR A 11 -15.00 -9.56 8.85
CA THR A 11 -15.08 -8.48 7.85
C THR A 11 -13.69 -8.02 7.40
N ALA A 12 -12.75 -7.92 8.34
CA ALA A 12 -11.35 -7.56 8.07
C ALA A 12 -10.64 -8.63 7.22
N LEU A 13 -10.87 -9.91 7.51
CA LEU A 13 -10.35 -11.03 6.71
C LEU A 13 -11.02 -11.06 5.33
N ALA A 14 -12.34 -10.86 5.26
CA ALA A 14 -13.08 -10.76 3.99
C ALA A 14 -12.58 -9.58 3.14
N HIS A 15 -12.14 -8.48 3.75
CA HIS A 15 -11.55 -7.36 3.03
C HIS A 15 -10.19 -7.69 2.39
N VAL A 16 -9.37 -8.51 3.06
CA VAL A 16 -8.05 -8.93 2.56
C VAL A 16 -8.16 -10.06 1.55
N LEU A 17 -9.05 -11.04 1.79
CA LEU A 17 -9.24 -12.22 0.95
C LEU A 17 -10.22 -11.96 -0.22
N GLY A 18 -11.17 -11.06 -0.03
CA GLY A 18 -12.11 -10.63 -1.04
C GLY A 18 -11.51 -9.55 -1.94
N SER A 19 -12.35 -8.64 -2.41
CA SER A 19 -11.90 -7.55 -3.28
C SER A 19 -11.68 -6.27 -2.50
N PRO A 20 -10.61 -5.49 -2.76
CA PRO A 20 -10.45 -4.14 -2.25
C PRO A 20 -11.65 -3.22 -2.53
N LYS A 21 -12.49 -3.58 -3.51
CA LYS A 21 -13.77 -2.93 -3.84
C LYS A 21 -14.71 -2.78 -2.65
N ILE A 22 -14.57 -3.62 -1.60
CA ILE A 22 -15.38 -3.53 -0.39
C ILE A 22 -15.21 -2.17 0.32
N SER A 23 -14.05 -1.50 0.22
CA SER A 23 -13.87 -0.16 0.76
C SER A 23 -14.19 0.98 -0.22
N MET A 24 -14.64 0.67 -1.44
CA MET A 24 -14.84 1.68 -2.48
C MET A 24 -15.96 2.67 -2.10
N ALA A 25 -17.04 2.18 -1.49
CA ALA A 25 -18.12 3.04 -1.01
C ALA A 25 -17.61 4.09 0.01
N ASN A 26 -16.79 3.66 0.97
CA ASN A 26 -16.20 4.57 1.97
C ASN A 26 -15.23 5.57 1.33
N VAL A 27 -14.43 5.13 0.37
CA VAL A 27 -13.49 6.01 -0.34
C VAL A 27 -14.25 7.09 -1.12
N LEU A 28 -15.32 6.72 -1.82
CA LEU A 28 -16.14 7.68 -2.57
C LEU A 28 -16.88 8.64 -1.64
N ALA A 29 -17.44 8.15 -0.53
CA ALA A 29 -18.13 8.98 0.45
C ALA A 29 -17.17 9.91 1.21
N LYS A 30 -15.96 9.44 1.50
CA LYS A 30 -14.97 10.13 2.34
C LYS A 30 -13.57 10.03 1.72
N PRO A 31 -13.25 10.79 0.65
CA PRO A 31 -11.96 10.68 -0.04
C PRO A 31 -10.73 10.90 0.86
N LYS A 32 -10.89 11.65 1.96
CA LYS A 32 -9.83 11.88 2.97
C LYS A 32 -9.23 10.59 3.53
N ILE A 33 -9.94 9.46 3.52
CA ILE A 33 -9.41 8.18 4.01
C ILE A 33 -8.26 7.63 3.14
N MET A 34 -8.06 8.19 1.94
CA MET A 34 -6.95 7.87 1.04
C MET A 34 -5.65 8.60 1.39
N LEU A 35 -5.69 9.65 2.23
CA LEU A 35 -4.50 10.45 2.55
C LEU A 35 -3.29 9.62 3.04
N PRO A 36 -3.45 8.63 3.93
CA PRO A 36 -2.32 7.81 4.36
C PRO A 36 -1.72 6.99 3.21
N MET A 37 -2.58 6.48 2.32
CA MET A 37 -2.17 5.69 1.15
C MET A 37 -1.42 6.57 0.15
N ILE A 38 -1.98 7.74 -0.20
CA ILE A 38 -1.36 8.68 -1.16
C ILE A 38 0.00 9.15 -0.63
N SER A 39 0.08 9.49 0.65
CA SER A 39 1.34 9.93 1.27
C SER A 39 2.40 8.83 1.25
N SER A 40 2.01 7.59 1.56
CA SER A 40 2.91 6.44 1.45
C SER A 40 3.36 6.20 0.00
N ALA A 41 2.42 6.27 -0.95
CA ALA A 41 2.70 6.08 -2.38
C ALA A 41 3.64 7.15 -2.94
N ALA A 42 3.49 8.41 -2.50
CA ALA A 42 4.38 9.49 -2.91
C ALA A 42 5.83 9.24 -2.46
N ILE A 43 6.03 8.85 -1.19
CA ILE A 43 7.37 8.50 -0.69
C ILE A 43 7.93 7.29 -1.42
N LEU A 44 7.14 6.23 -1.62
CA LEU A 44 7.59 5.04 -2.34
C LEU A 44 7.94 5.34 -3.80
N GLY A 45 7.20 6.25 -4.47
CA GLY A 45 7.52 6.71 -5.81
C GLY A 45 8.86 7.43 -5.86
N ILE A 46 9.14 8.31 -4.88
CA ILE A 46 10.45 8.97 -4.75
C ILE A 46 11.56 7.94 -4.51
N LEU A 47 11.36 7.00 -3.57
CA LEU A 47 12.34 5.95 -3.31
C LEU A 47 12.58 5.08 -4.55
N GLY A 48 11.53 4.71 -5.28
CA GLY A 48 11.64 3.97 -6.54
C GLY A 48 12.49 4.70 -7.57
N ALA A 49 12.31 6.02 -7.72
CA ALA A 49 13.14 6.84 -8.60
C ALA A 49 14.60 6.91 -8.12
N LEU A 50 14.83 7.11 -6.82
CA LEU A 50 16.18 7.20 -6.22
C LEU A 50 16.96 5.89 -6.36
N PHE A 51 16.31 4.74 -6.16
CA PHE A 51 16.91 3.42 -6.31
C PHE A 51 16.88 2.89 -7.75
N ASN A 52 16.46 3.71 -8.72
CA ASN A 52 16.34 3.35 -10.14
C ASN A 52 15.53 2.05 -10.37
N ILE A 53 14.44 1.88 -9.63
CA ILE A 53 13.54 0.73 -9.79
C ILE A 53 12.74 0.94 -11.06
N GLN A 54 12.99 0.08 -12.03
CA GLN A 54 12.32 0.11 -13.32
C GLN A 54 11.07 -0.77 -13.32
N GLY A 55 10.15 -0.48 -14.24
CA GLY A 55 8.93 -1.23 -14.42
C GLY A 55 8.40 -1.12 -15.84
N THR A 56 7.38 -1.92 -16.12
CA THR A 56 6.55 -1.88 -17.32
C THR A 56 5.20 -1.24 -17.03
N PRO A 57 4.43 -0.84 -18.06
CA PRO A 57 3.03 -0.41 -17.88
C PRO A 57 2.18 -1.43 -17.11
N ALA A 58 2.43 -2.73 -17.31
CA ALA A 58 1.75 -3.80 -16.57
C ALA A 58 2.10 -3.76 -15.07
N SER A 59 3.37 -3.62 -14.69
CA SER A 59 3.73 -3.51 -13.28
C SER A 59 3.21 -2.25 -12.60
N ALA A 60 3.05 -1.13 -13.33
CA ALA A 60 2.47 0.09 -12.78
C ALA A 60 0.98 -0.10 -12.44
N GLY A 61 0.24 -0.85 -13.26
CA GLY A 61 -1.20 -1.11 -13.05
C GLY A 61 -1.49 -2.16 -11.97
N PHE A 62 -0.64 -3.18 -11.82
CA PHE A 62 -0.85 -4.26 -10.84
C PHE A 62 -0.10 -4.06 -9.51
N GLY A 63 0.97 -3.28 -9.50
CA GLY A 63 1.81 -3.09 -8.32
C GLY A 63 2.39 -4.43 -7.83
N ILE A 64 2.20 -4.74 -6.54
CA ILE A 64 2.62 -6.02 -5.94
C ILE A 64 1.69 -7.20 -6.29
N SER A 65 0.51 -6.94 -6.86
CA SER A 65 -0.46 -8.00 -7.17
C SER A 65 0.14 -9.03 -8.13
N GLY A 66 0.00 -10.31 -7.78
CA GLY A 66 0.60 -11.42 -8.53
C GLY A 66 2.13 -11.36 -8.64
N LEU A 67 2.80 -10.56 -7.80
CA LEU A 67 4.23 -10.27 -7.85
C LEU A 67 4.72 -9.65 -9.17
N ILE A 68 3.82 -9.12 -10.01
CA ILE A 68 4.15 -8.57 -11.33
C ILE A 68 5.13 -7.39 -11.21
N GLY A 69 4.93 -6.50 -10.24
CA GLY A 69 5.84 -5.39 -9.95
C GLY A 69 7.24 -5.84 -9.53
N PRO A 70 7.37 -6.57 -8.41
CA PRO A 70 8.66 -7.08 -7.93
C PRO A 70 9.45 -7.87 -8.96
N ILE A 71 8.80 -8.78 -9.70
CA ILE A 71 9.46 -9.63 -10.70
C ILE A 71 9.96 -8.78 -11.88
N ASN A 72 9.14 -7.85 -12.39
CA ASN A 72 9.59 -6.97 -13.46
C ASN A 72 10.72 -6.04 -13.01
N ALA A 73 10.64 -5.52 -11.78
CA ALA A 73 11.70 -4.72 -11.21
C ALA A 73 13.02 -5.48 -11.09
N LEU A 74 13.01 -6.77 -10.71
CA LEU A 74 14.19 -7.63 -10.68
C LEU A 74 14.75 -7.91 -12.09
N ASN A 75 13.86 -8.20 -13.05
CA ASN A 75 14.26 -8.49 -14.43
C ASN A 75 14.90 -7.28 -15.13
N LEU A 76 14.48 -6.06 -14.77
CA LEU A 76 14.99 -4.82 -15.34
C LEU A 76 16.14 -4.21 -14.54
N ALA A 77 16.43 -4.74 -13.34
CA ALA A 77 17.53 -4.27 -12.51
C ALA A 77 18.89 -4.58 -13.14
N LYS A 78 19.81 -3.63 -13.07
CA LYS A 78 21.22 -3.88 -13.43
C LYS A 78 21.79 -4.95 -12.50
N GLY A 79 22.39 -6.00 -13.08
CA GLY A 79 22.86 -7.16 -12.33
C GLY A 79 21.77 -8.21 -12.03
N GLY A 80 20.55 -8.03 -12.54
CA GLY A 80 19.48 -9.03 -12.51
C GLY A 80 19.11 -9.49 -11.11
N TRP A 81 18.92 -10.80 -10.94
CA TRP A 81 18.48 -11.45 -9.70
C TRP A 81 19.62 -11.63 -8.68
N SER A 82 20.33 -10.55 -8.39
CA SER A 82 21.31 -10.55 -7.31
C SER A 82 20.64 -10.54 -5.93
N VAL A 83 21.33 -11.06 -4.91
CA VAL A 83 20.84 -11.03 -3.52
C VAL A 83 20.55 -9.61 -3.06
N MET A 84 21.38 -8.65 -3.46
CA MET A 84 21.18 -7.23 -3.14
C MET A 84 19.89 -6.69 -3.76
N ASN A 85 19.62 -6.97 -5.04
CA ASN A 85 18.42 -6.49 -5.72
C ASN A 85 17.15 -7.13 -5.14
N MET A 86 17.20 -8.42 -4.79
CA MET A 86 16.09 -9.11 -4.12
C MET A 86 15.79 -8.50 -2.76
N LEU A 87 16.82 -8.23 -1.94
CA LEU A 87 16.64 -7.56 -0.66
C LEU A 87 16.04 -6.15 -0.83
N LEU A 88 16.57 -5.36 -1.77
CA LEU A 88 16.07 -4.02 -2.06
C LEU A 88 14.60 -4.03 -2.49
N ILE A 89 14.21 -4.97 -3.35
CA ILE A 89 12.83 -5.08 -3.84
C ILE A 89 11.88 -5.56 -2.74
N VAL A 90 12.29 -6.50 -1.88
CA VAL A 90 11.49 -6.89 -0.70
C VAL A 90 11.31 -5.69 0.24
N ILE A 91 12.36 -4.90 0.45
CA ILE A 91 12.28 -3.70 1.28
C ILE A 91 11.29 -2.69 0.69
N ILE A 92 11.39 -2.39 -0.61
CA ILE A 92 10.57 -1.34 -1.23
C ILE A 92 9.12 -1.78 -1.48
N PHE A 93 8.87 -3.03 -1.85
CA PHE A 93 7.52 -3.51 -2.16
C PHE A 93 6.77 -4.06 -0.95
N VAL A 94 7.45 -4.43 0.14
CA VAL A 94 6.81 -5.05 1.32
C VAL A 94 7.08 -4.26 2.59
N ALA A 95 8.34 -4.11 2.99
CA ALA A 95 8.66 -3.52 4.30
C ALA A 95 8.32 -2.03 4.38
N ALA A 96 8.78 -1.24 3.43
CA ALA A 96 8.56 0.21 3.40
C ALA A 96 7.08 0.59 3.32
N PRO A 97 6.23 -0.02 2.45
CA PRO A 97 4.80 0.27 2.44
C PRO A 97 4.09 -0.03 3.75
N ILE A 98 4.46 -1.11 4.44
CA ILE A 98 3.90 -1.46 5.76
C ILE A 98 4.26 -0.40 6.79
N ILE A 99 5.55 -0.05 6.89
CA ILE A 99 6.06 0.92 7.85
C ILE A 99 5.47 2.31 7.58
N LEU A 100 5.49 2.77 6.32
CA LEU A 100 4.95 4.07 5.93
C LEU A 100 3.45 4.15 6.19
N ASN A 101 2.68 3.12 5.82
CA ASN A 101 1.25 3.13 6.12
C ASN A 101 0.98 3.13 7.62
N PHE A 102 1.79 2.49 8.45
CA PHE A 102 1.63 2.54 9.90
C PHE A 102 1.87 3.97 10.42
N ILE A 103 2.97 4.60 10.00
CA ILE A 103 3.33 5.98 10.36
C ILE A 103 2.24 6.95 9.93
N PHE A 104 1.81 6.89 8.66
CA PHE A 104 0.80 7.81 8.15
C PHE A 104 -0.59 7.56 8.73
N ASN A 105 -1.00 6.30 8.95
CA ASN A 105 -2.26 6.05 9.67
C ASN A 105 -2.21 6.67 11.07
N TYR A 106 -1.10 6.49 11.80
CA TYR A 106 -0.95 7.11 13.12
C TYR A 106 -0.99 8.65 13.03
N LEU A 107 -0.27 9.24 12.08
CA LEU A 107 -0.22 10.68 11.87
C LEU A 107 -1.61 11.26 11.57
N PHE A 108 -2.33 10.71 10.58
CA PHE A 108 -3.61 11.27 10.14
C PHE A 108 -4.78 10.99 11.09
N ILE A 109 -4.73 9.89 11.86
CA ILE A 109 -5.80 9.51 12.80
C ILE A 109 -5.54 10.08 14.20
N LYS A 110 -4.32 9.96 14.75
CA LYS A 110 -4.02 10.28 16.15
C LYS A 110 -3.45 11.67 16.35
N VAL A 111 -2.55 12.12 15.47
CA VAL A 111 -1.87 13.42 15.63
C VAL A 111 -2.68 14.54 15.00
N LEU A 112 -2.97 14.42 13.70
CA LEU A 112 -3.67 15.45 12.93
C LEU A 112 -5.19 15.37 13.09
N LYS A 113 -5.73 14.20 13.50
CA LYS A 113 -7.16 13.94 13.71
C LYS A 113 -8.06 14.32 12.51
N ILE A 114 -7.53 14.19 11.30
CA ILE A 114 -8.25 14.48 10.05
C ILE A 114 -9.19 13.32 9.71
N ILE A 115 -8.79 12.10 10.07
CA ILE A 115 -9.51 10.87 9.76
C ILE A 115 -10.04 10.26 11.07
N ASP A 116 -11.33 9.96 11.11
CA ASP A 116 -11.93 9.21 12.20
C ASP A 116 -11.78 7.70 11.88
N PRO A 117 -11.37 6.84 12.83
CA PRO A 117 -11.37 5.39 12.62
C PRO A 117 -12.70 4.86 12.07
N MET A 118 -13.84 5.43 12.48
CA MET A 118 -15.17 5.05 12.00
C MET A 118 -15.39 5.33 10.52
N ASP A 119 -14.58 6.20 9.90
CA ASP A 119 -14.58 6.42 8.45
C ASP A 119 -14.18 5.15 7.68
N TYR A 120 -13.52 4.18 8.34
CA TYR A 120 -13.16 2.87 7.77
C TYR A 120 -14.15 1.74 8.08
N LYS A 121 -15.26 2.02 8.77
CA LYS A 121 -16.28 0.99 9.06
C LYS A 121 -16.96 0.56 7.76
N LEU A 122 -16.97 -0.75 7.51
CA LEU A 122 -17.59 -1.36 6.34
C LEU A 122 -18.99 -1.83 6.76
N ASP A 123 -20.01 -1.35 6.07
CA ASP A 123 -21.36 -1.91 6.17
C ASP A 123 -21.45 -3.03 5.12
N ILE A 124 -21.21 -4.27 5.56
CA ILE A 124 -21.31 -5.50 4.77
C ILE A 124 -22.39 -6.38 5.37
#